data_AF-A0A251Y7K3-F1
#
_entry.id   AF-A0A251Y7K3-F1
#
_cell.length_a   1.000
_cell.length_b   1.000
_cell.length_c   1.000
_cell.angle_alpha   90.00
_cell.angle_beta   90.00
_cell.angle_gamma   90.00
#
_symmetry.space_group_name_H-M   'P 1'
#
loop_
_entity.id
_entity.type
_entity.pdbx_description
1 polymer ?
#
loop_
_entity_poly.entity_id
_entity_poly.type
_entity_poly.pdbx_seq_one_letter_code
_entity_poly.pdbx_strand_id
1 'polypeptide(L)'
;MPAYVRPRIDAPPALADDGIPYGSRWDDADGPPEDAYSRTSHTARFAPLHAVADALVAHLAATHDVTAVAGPDPTLADPHPDAVRTVRLAPRDGIGRMMALEWTSFPGVLLHSGRRMAEAFPPCGCDACDDRWEDVADELEEAVLRAAGELPPPPEPFGDLVR
;
A
#
# COMPACT_ATOMS: atom_id res chain seq x y z
N MET A 1 -10.10 -5.71 20.67
CA MET A 1 -10.36 -5.79 19.22
C MET A 1 -9.42 -6.82 18.63
N PRO A 2 -9.84 -7.61 17.63
CA PRO A 2 -8.91 -8.49 16.93
C PRO A 2 -7.79 -7.66 16.31
N ALA A 3 -6.58 -8.20 16.26
CA ALA A 3 -5.49 -7.59 15.50
C ALA A 3 -5.77 -7.76 14.00
N TYR A 4 -5.33 -6.81 13.19
CA TYR A 4 -5.35 -6.95 11.73
C TYR A 4 -4.50 -8.15 11.30
N VAL A 5 -4.99 -8.86 10.28
CA VAL A 5 -4.26 -9.97 9.64
C VAL A 5 -4.39 -9.76 8.14
N ARG A 6 -3.24 -9.68 7.46
CA ARG A 6 -3.18 -9.59 6.00
C ARG A 6 -3.89 -10.79 5.36
N PRO A 7 -4.73 -10.58 4.34
CA PRO A 7 -5.31 -11.69 3.60
C PRO A 7 -4.21 -12.47 2.88
N ARG A 8 -4.33 -13.80 2.82
CA ARG A 8 -3.45 -14.60 1.96
C ARG A 8 -3.71 -14.22 0.50
N ILE A 9 -2.69 -13.66 -0.16
CA ILE A 9 -2.75 -13.30 -1.57
C ILE A 9 -1.85 -14.27 -2.34
N ASP A 10 -2.43 -14.97 -3.32
CA ASP A 10 -1.68 -15.85 -4.22
C ASP A 10 -1.14 -15.03 -5.39
N ALA A 11 -0.03 -14.34 -5.15
CA ALA A 11 0.69 -13.56 -6.14
C ALA A 11 2.07 -14.21 -6.38
N PRO A 12 2.37 -14.72 -7.59
CA PRO A 12 3.72 -15.20 -7.88
C PRO A 12 4.71 -14.03 -7.81
N PRO A 13 5.99 -14.29 -7.47
CA PRO A 13 7.01 -13.26 -7.49
C PRO A 13 7.03 -12.54 -8.83
N ALA A 14 6.95 -11.22 -8.80
CA ALA A 14 7.12 -10.43 -10.00
C ALA A 14 8.57 -10.55 -10.48
N LEU A 15 8.75 -10.89 -11.75
CA LEU A 15 10.06 -10.99 -12.38
C LEU A 15 10.30 -9.75 -13.23
N ALA A 16 11.54 -9.28 -13.26
CA ALA A 16 11.97 -8.29 -14.21
C ALA A 16 12.32 -8.91 -15.58
N ASP A 17 12.70 -8.08 -16.55
CA ASP A 17 13.03 -8.49 -17.92
C ASP A 17 14.17 -9.53 -17.98
N ASP A 18 15.07 -9.50 -17.00
CA ASP A 18 16.21 -10.41 -16.84
C ASP A 18 15.82 -11.75 -16.17
N GLY A 19 14.56 -11.91 -15.78
CA GLY A 19 14.04 -13.09 -15.08
C GLY A 19 14.36 -13.13 -13.58
N ILE A 20 15.00 -12.10 -13.03
CA ILE A 20 15.30 -12.00 -11.61
C ILE A 20 14.05 -11.44 -10.89
N PRO A 21 13.65 -12.03 -9.74
CA PRO A 21 12.57 -11.46 -8.93
C PRO A 21 12.91 -10.05 -8.43
N TYR A 22 11.91 -9.17 -8.41
CA TYR A 22 12.03 -7.89 -7.72
C TYR A 22 12.42 -8.11 -6.23
N GLY A 23 13.20 -7.19 -5.68
CA GLY A 23 13.67 -7.16 -4.28
C GLY A 23 15.05 -7.79 -4.05
N SER A 24 15.73 -8.21 -5.11
CA SER A 24 17.06 -8.84 -5.04
C SER A 24 17.92 -8.57 -6.28
N ARG A 25 17.45 -7.73 -7.22
CA ARG A 25 18.11 -7.52 -8.51
C ARG A 25 19.47 -6.87 -8.38
N TRP A 26 19.67 -6.09 -7.32
CA TRP A 26 20.87 -5.30 -7.10
C TRP A 26 21.78 -5.82 -5.99
N ASP A 27 21.47 -6.96 -5.37
CA ASP A 27 22.22 -7.49 -4.21
C ASP A 27 23.70 -7.77 -4.54
N ASP A 28 23.97 -8.22 -5.76
CA ASP A 28 25.31 -8.56 -6.25
C ASP A 28 25.95 -7.45 -7.12
N ALA A 29 25.31 -6.29 -7.24
CA ALA A 29 25.74 -5.18 -8.10
C ALA A 29 26.12 -3.94 -7.28
N ASP A 30 26.89 -3.02 -7.88
CA ASP A 30 27.21 -1.70 -7.28
C ASP A 30 26.00 -0.72 -7.30
N GLY A 31 24.79 -1.24 -7.51
CA GLY A 31 23.54 -0.50 -7.60
C GLY A 31 22.83 -0.65 -8.96
N PRO A 32 21.58 -0.14 -9.06
CA PRO A 32 20.83 -0.14 -10.31
C PRO A 32 21.51 0.70 -11.40
N PRO A 33 21.40 0.30 -12.68
CA PRO A 33 21.87 1.11 -13.79
C PRO A 33 21.06 2.42 -13.89
N GLU A 34 21.66 3.47 -14.44
CA GLU A 34 21.06 4.83 -14.47
C GLU A 34 19.69 4.85 -15.17
N ASP A 35 19.53 4.06 -16.24
CA ASP A 35 18.27 3.98 -16.98
C ASP A 35 17.11 3.37 -16.15
N ALA A 36 17.40 2.51 -15.17
CA ALA A 36 16.39 1.91 -14.30
C ALA A 36 15.65 2.95 -13.44
N TYR A 37 16.27 4.09 -13.13
CA TYR A 37 15.62 5.19 -12.40
C TYR A 37 14.56 5.92 -13.24
N SER A 38 14.66 5.85 -14.56
CA SER A 38 13.75 6.50 -15.51
C SER A 38 12.76 5.54 -16.15
N ARG A 39 12.81 4.25 -15.78
CA ARG A 39 11.95 3.19 -16.31
C ARG A 39 10.97 2.73 -15.26
N THR A 40 9.74 2.46 -15.70
CA THR A 40 8.67 1.92 -14.87
C THR A 40 8.05 0.76 -15.62
N SER A 41 8.49 -0.45 -15.28
CA SER A 41 8.05 -1.70 -15.92
C SER A 41 7.29 -2.56 -14.91
N HIS A 42 6.59 -3.59 -15.37
CA HIS A 42 5.95 -4.61 -14.51
C HIS A 42 5.10 -4.05 -13.37
N THR A 43 4.35 -2.97 -13.60
CA THR A 43 3.59 -2.25 -12.56
C THR A 43 2.50 -3.11 -11.91
N ALA A 44 2.01 -4.12 -12.64
CA ALA A 44 1.10 -5.13 -12.12
C ALA A 44 1.65 -5.86 -10.87
N ARG A 45 2.96 -5.80 -10.60
CA ARG A 45 3.55 -6.32 -9.36
C ARG A 45 2.89 -5.75 -8.11
N PHE A 46 2.41 -4.51 -8.15
CA PHE A 46 1.77 -3.85 -7.01
C PHE A 46 0.27 -4.12 -6.89
N ALA A 47 -0.36 -4.81 -7.85
CA ALA A 47 -1.80 -5.15 -7.79
C ALA A 47 -2.29 -5.75 -6.47
N PRO A 48 -1.52 -6.60 -5.75
CA PRO A 48 -1.87 -7.08 -4.41
C PRO A 48 -2.16 -5.98 -3.37
N LEU A 49 -1.55 -4.79 -3.48
CA LEU A 49 -1.76 -3.68 -2.54
C LEU A 49 -3.24 -3.26 -2.48
N HIS A 50 -3.97 -3.41 -3.58
CA HIS A 50 -5.40 -3.10 -3.62
C HIS A 50 -6.21 -4.03 -2.71
N ALA A 51 -5.85 -5.32 -2.67
CA ALA A 51 -6.49 -6.31 -1.80
C ALA A 51 -6.12 -6.10 -0.32
N VAL A 52 -4.88 -5.70 -0.05
CA VAL A 52 -4.42 -5.30 1.30
C VAL A 52 -5.20 -4.09 1.81
N ALA A 53 -5.31 -3.03 0.99
CA ALA A 53 -6.09 -1.85 1.35
C ALA A 53 -7.58 -2.15 1.58
N ASP A 54 -8.16 -3.06 0.80
CA ASP A 54 -9.53 -3.53 1.03
C ASP A 54 -9.70 -4.23 2.37
N ALA A 55 -8.75 -5.09 2.74
CA ALA A 55 -8.74 -5.75 4.04
C ALA A 55 -8.56 -4.77 5.20
N LEU A 56 -7.70 -3.76 5.04
CA LEU A 56 -7.51 -2.69 6.03
C LEU A 56 -8.79 -1.87 6.24
N VAL A 57 -9.47 -1.47 5.16
CA VAL A 57 -10.76 -0.77 5.26
C VAL A 57 -11.79 -1.64 5.98
N ALA A 58 -11.89 -2.91 5.62
CA ALA A 58 -12.83 -3.84 6.25
C ALA A 58 -12.52 -4.03 7.75
N HIS A 59 -11.24 -4.17 8.10
CA HIS A 59 -10.77 -4.28 9.48
C HIS A 59 -11.15 -3.03 10.29
N LEU A 60 -10.78 -1.83 9.82
CA LEU A 60 -11.08 -0.58 10.51
C LEU A 60 -12.58 -0.37 10.67
N ALA A 61 -13.38 -0.66 9.64
CA ALA A 61 -14.84 -0.55 9.72
C ALA A 61 -15.48 -1.56 10.70
N ALA A 62 -14.83 -2.71 10.94
CA ALA A 62 -15.31 -3.72 11.87
C ALA A 62 -14.85 -3.50 13.32
N THR A 63 -13.69 -2.87 13.51
CA THR A 63 -13.08 -2.71 14.84
C THR A 63 -13.27 -1.31 15.43
N HIS A 64 -13.41 -0.27 14.60
CA HIS A 64 -13.59 1.10 15.03
C HIS A 64 -15.02 1.60 14.80
N ASP A 65 -15.44 2.61 15.56
CA ASP A 65 -16.73 3.27 15.37
C ASP A 65 -16.70 4.26 14.19
N VAL A 66 -16.42 3.72 13.00
CA VAL A 66 -16.30 4.47 11.75
C VAL A 66 -17.29 3.97 10.71
N THR A 67 -17.59 4.82 9.72
CA THR A 67 -18.31 4.45 8.50
C THR A 67 -17.37 4.55 7.31
N ALA A 68 -17.27 3.47 6.55
CA ALA A 68 -16.60 3.45 5.25
C ALA A 68 -17.58 3.93 4.17
N VAL A 69 -17.23 4.99 3.46
CA VAL A 69 -18.02 5.56 2.36
C VAL A 69 -17.20 5.47 1.09
N ALA A 70 -17.64 4.63 0.15
CA ALA A 70 -17.02 4.51 -1.17
C ALA A 70 -17.54 5.59 -2.13
N GLY A 71 -16.66 6.04 -3.02
CA GLY A 71 -16.97 7.01 -4.05
C GLY A 71 -16.11 8.28 -3.94
N PRO A 72 -16.28 9.23 -4.89
CA PRO A 72 -15.51 10.47 -4.89
C PRO A 72 -15.64 11.21 -3.57
N ASP A 73 -14.50 11.61 -3.00
CA ASP A 73 -14.47 12.39 -1.77
C ASP A 73 -14.12 13.85 -2.10
N PRO A 74 -15.11 14.77 -2.12
CA PRO A 74 -14.88 16.17 -2.45
C PRO A 74 -14.09 16.91 -1.36
N THR A 75 -13.80 16.27 -0.23
CA THR A 75 -13.02 16.87 0.86
C THR A 75 -11.52 16.65 0.71
N LEU A 76 -11.09 15.80 -0.23
CA LEU A 76 -9.68 15.62 -0.55
C LEU A 76 -9.12 16.89 -1.17
N ALA A 77 -8.07 17.43 -0.54
CA ALA A 77 -7.41 18.64 -1.02
C ALA A 77 -6.61 18.40 -2.31
N ASP A 78 -6.13 17.17 -2.50
CA ASP A 78 -5.27 16.76 -3.61
C ASP A 78 -5.60 15.31 -4.04
N PRO A 79 -6.76 15.09 -4.70
CA PRO A 79 -7.12 13.76 -5.19
C PRO A 79 -6.17 13.35 -6.32
N HIS A 80 -5.71 12.10 -6.30
CA HIS A 80 -4.78 11.62 -7.33
C HIS A 80 -5.47 11.55 -8.71
N PRO A 81 -4.85 12.07 -9.80
CA PRO A 81 -5.48 12.10 -11.12
C PRO A 81 -5.83 10.72 -11.67
N ASP A 82 -5.04 9.71 -11.28
CA ASP A 82 -5.24 8.31 -11.67
C ASP A 82 -6.01 7.48 -10.65
N ALA A 83 -6.64 8.10 -9.65
CA ALA A 83 -7.47 7.39 -8.69
C ALA A 83 -8.66 6.71 -9.39
N VAL A 84 -8.75 5.39 -9.26
CA VAL A 84 -9.85 4.57 -9.80
C VAL A 84 -10.93 4.30 -8.77
N ARG A 85 -10.61 4.48 -7.48
CA ARG A 85 -11.54 4.29 -6.36
C ARG A 85 -11.05 5.05 -5.13
N THR A 86 -12.00 5.57 -4.36
CA THR A 86 -11.74 6.22 -3.08
C THR A 86 -12.66 5.63 -2.01
N VAL A 87 -12.15 5.46 -0.80
CA VAL A 87 -12.94 5.10 0.39
C VAL A 87 -12.56 6.05 1.52
N ARG A 88 -13.54 6.79 2.03
CA ARG A 88 -13.40 7.61 3.24
C ARG A 88 -13.86 6.84 4.48
N LEU A 89 -13.05 6.85 5.52
CA LEU A 89 -13.38 6.36 6.86
C LEU A 89 -13.66 7.56 7.78
N ALA A 90 -14.91 7.70 8.21
CA ALA A 90 -15.37 8.80 9.05
C ALA A 90 -15.91 8.30 10.41
N PRO A 91 -15.48 8.86 11.55
CA PRO A 91 -16.06 8.55 12.86
C PRO A 91 -17.57 8.78 12.90
N ARG A 92 -18.33 7.86 13.50
CA ARG A 92 -19.81 7.94 13.54
C ARG A 92 -20.32 9.03 14.46
N ASP A 93 -19.62 9.29 15.54
CA ASP A 93 -19.90 10.39 16.47
C ASP A 93 -19.56 11.77 15.88
N GLY A 94 -18.91 11.81 14.70
CA GLY A 94 -18.42 13.02 14.04
C GLY A 94 -17.22 13.66 14.75
N ILE A 95 -16.66 13.00 15.77
CA ILE A 95 -15.58 13.50 16.62
C ILE A 95 -14.37 12.60 16.41
N GLY A 96 -13.44 13.06 15.57
CA GLY A 96 -12.19 12.34 15.35
C GLY A 96 -11.56 12.66 14.00
N ARG A 97 -10.42 12.03 13.74
CA ARG A 97 -9.69 12.23 12.49
C ARG A 97 -10.32 11.37 11.40
N MET A 98 -10.82 12.01 10.36
CA MET A 98 -11.18 11.33 9.12
C MET A 98 -9.91 10.89 8.39
N MET A 99 -10.00 9.77 7.70
CA MET A 99 -8.98 9.35 6.75
C MET A 99 -9.61 8.83 5.47
N ALA A 100 -8.88 8.83 4.38
CA ALA A 100 -9.30 8.23 3.13
C ALA A 100 -8.17 7.43 2.49
N LEU A 101 -8.55 6.39 1.76
CA LEU A 101 -7.66 5.64 0.90
C LEU A 101 -8.09 5.84 -0.56
N GLU A 102 -7.13 6.07 -1.46
CA GLU A 102 -7.35 6.06 -2.91
C GLU A 102 -6.58 4.90 -3.54
N TRP A 103 -7.22 4.17 -4.44
CA TRP A 103 -6.62 3.14 -5.27
C TRP A 103 -6.32 3.76 -6.63
N THR A 104 -5.13 3.55 -7.17
CA THR A 104 -4.71 4.13 -8.46
C THR A 104 -4.62 3.12 -9.59
N SER A 105 -4.62 3.60 -10.84
CA SER A 105 -4.46 2.74 -12.04
C SER A 105 -3.04 2.20 -12.22
N PHE A 106 -2.01 2.96 -11.81
CA PHE A 106 -0.72 2.42 -11.37
C PHE A 106 -1.02 1.75 -10.03
N PRO A 107 -1.05 0.41 -9.89
CA PRO A 107 -1.88 -0.25 -8.88
C PRO A 107 -1.32 -0.15 -7.45
N GLY A 108 -1.27 1.08 -6.93
CA GLY A 108 -0.86 1.47 -5.61
C GLY A 108 -2.02 2.12 -4.86
N VAL A 109 -1.70 2.63 -3.68
CA VAL A 109 -2.66 3.14 -2.70
C VAL A 109 -2.15 4.45 -2.13
N LEU A 110 -3.01 5.46 -2.02
CA LEU A 110 -2.71 6.70 -1.30
C LEU A 110 -3.47 6.76 0.02
N LEU A 111 -2.79 7.12 1.10
CA LEU A 111 -3.37 7.38 2.41
C LEU A 111 -3.46 8.88 2.68
N HIS A 112 -4.69 9.35 2.87
CA HIS A 112 -5.01 10.71 3.31
C HIS A 112 -5.37 10.67 4.81
N SER A 113 -4.43 10.99 5.69
CA SER A 113 -4.61 10.90 7.16
C SER A 113 -4.61 12.27 7.87
N GLY A 114 -4.97 13.34 7.15
CA GLY A 114 -4.95 14.72 7.65
C GLY A 114 -3.59 15.42 7.54
N ARG A 115 -2.64 14.80 6.83
CA ARG A 115 -1.38 15.44 6.41
C ARG A 115 -1.62 16.33 5.19
N ARG A 116 -0.72 17.29 4.94
CA ARG A 116 -0.80 18.19 3.77
C ARG A 116 -0.75 17.42 2.45
N MET A 117 0.01 16.32 2.42
CA MET A 117 0.16 15.45 1.26
C MET A 117 -0.24 14.04 1.66
N ALA A 118 -0.83 13.30 0.73
CA ALA A 118 -1.06 11.88 0.90
C ALA A 118 0.27 11.12 0.91
N GLU A 119 0.32 10.02 1.67
CA GLU A 119 1.40 9.04 1.54
C GLU A 119 1.03 8.04 0.44
N ALA A 120 1.96 7.78 -0.48
CA ALA A 120 1.77 6.87 -1.60
C ALA A 120 2.50 5.54 -1.36
N PHE A 121 1.84 4.44 -1.71
CA PHE A 121 2.34 3.08 -1.59
C PHE A 121 2.19 2.38 -2.95
N PRO A 122 3.29 2.14 -3.68
CA PRO A 122 4.66 2.52 -3.36
C PRO A 122 4.91 4.04 -3.50
N PRO A 123 5.95 4.59 -2.83
CA PRO A 123 6.35 5.98 -3.00
C PRO A 123 7.04 6.25 -4.35
N CYS A 124 7.57 5.20 -4.99
CA CYS A 124 8.18 5.24 -6.32
C CYS A 124 7.87 3.95 -7.08
N GLY A 125 7.66 4.06 -8.39
CA GLY A 125 7.36 2.90 -9.25
C GLY A 125 8.52 2.40 -10.11
N CYS A 126 9.67 3.07 -10.06
CA CYS A 126 10.76 2.82 -11.00
C CYS A 126 11.42 1.45 -10.81
N ASP A 127 12.06 0.95 -11.87
CA ASP A 127 12.74 -0.34 -11.84
C ASP A 127 13.97 -0.33 -10.94
N ALA A 128 14.55 0.84 -10.65
CA ALA A 128 15.70 0.97 -9.75
C ALA A 128 15.36 0.75 -8.28
N CYS A 129 14.14 1.10 -7.83
CA CYS A 129 13.72 0.88 -6.44
C CYS A 129 13.65 -0.62 -6.10
N ASP A 130 13.37 -1.44 -7.10
CA ASP A 130 13.31 -2.89 -6.98
C ASP A 130 12.30 -3.40 -5.94
N ASP A 131 11.28 -2.59 -5.60
CA ASP A 131 10.36 -2.93 -4.51
C ASP A 131 9.52 -4.16 -4.83
N ARG A 132 9.34 -5.01 -3.81
CA ARG A 132 8.33 -6.06 -3.79
C ARG A 132 7.02 -5.51 -3.23
N TRP A 133 5.90 -6.12 -3.62
CA TRP A 133 4.62 -5.67 -3.12
C TRP A 133 4.45 -5.98 -1.63
N GLU A 134 5.09 -7.05 -1.12
CA GLU A 134 5.03 -7.46 0.28
C GLU A 134 5.66 -6.40 1.20
N ASP A 135 6.82 -5.88 0.81
CA ASP A 135 7.52 -4.83 1.59
C ASP A 135 6.69 -3.55 1.61
N VAL A 136 6.13 -3.17 0.45
CA VAL A 136 5.25 -2.00 0.35
C VAL A 136 3.92 -2.22 1.10
N ALA A 137 3.44 -3.46 1.17
CA ALA A 137 2.26 -3.81 1.95
C ALA A 137 2.54 -3.66 3.46
N ASP A 138 3.72 -4.06 3.94
CA ASP A 138 4.12 -3.85 5.34
C ASP A 138 4.11 -2.35 5.68
N GLU A 139 4.66 -1.50 4.81
CA GLU A 139 4.67 -0.04 4.98
C GLU A 139 3.25 0.55 4.97
N LEU A 140 2.39 0.10 4.03
CA LEU A 140 0.99 0.52 3.95
C LEU A 140 0.22 0.16 5.22
N GLU A 141 0.36 -1.08 5.70
CA GLU A 141 -0.28 -1.57 6.91
C GLU A 141 0.20 -0.79 8.13
N GLU A 142 1.51 -0.55 8.24
CA GLU A 142 2.07 0.30 9.29
C GLU A 142 1.46 1.69 9.29
N ALA A 143 1.45 2.37 8.13
CA ALA A 143 0.95 3.73 8.03
C ALA A 143 -0.54 3.83 8.37
N VAL A 144 -1.37 2.93 7.83
CA VAL A 144 -2.82 2.92 8.05
C VAL A 144 -3.17 2.59 9.50
N LEU A 145 -2.58 1.54 10.08
CA LEU A 145 -2.85 1.13 11.45
C LEU A 145 -2.37 2.19 12.45
N ARG A 146 -1.20 2.78 12.25
CA ARG A 146 -0.73 3.91 13.08
C ARG A 146 -1.65 5.13 12.94
N ALA A 147 -2.15 5.43 11.75
CA ALA A 147 -3.08 6.53 11.55
C ALA A 147 -4.40 6.32 12.31
N ALA A 148 -4.83 5.07 12.46
CA ALA A 148 -5.98 4.63 13.27
C ALA A 148 -5.69 4.52 14.78
N GLY A 149 -4.42 4.58 15.19
CA GLY A 149 -4.02 4.44 16.60
C GLY A 149 -3.80 2.98 17.05
N GLU A 150 -3.70 2.05 16.11
CA GLU A 150 -3.34 0.66 16.34
C GLU A 150 -1.82 0.44 16.25
N LEU A 151 -1.35 -0.64 16.88
CA LEU A 151 0.02 -1.13 16.69
C LEU A 151 0.04 -2.04 15.45
N PRO A 152 0.95 -1.82 14.48
CA PRO A 152 0.99 -2.67 13.30
C PRO A 152 1.51 -4.08 13.62
N PRO A 153 1.16 -5.08 12.78
CA PRO A 153 1.79 -6.40 12.87
C PRO A 153 3.31 -6.27 12.63
N PRO A 154 4.13 -7.20 13.15
CA PRO A 154 5.51 -7.28 12.71
C PRO A 154 5.54 -7.53 11.19
N PRO A 155 6.51 -6.97 10.46
CA PRO A 155 6.66 -7.22 9.03
C PRO A 155 6.79 -8.72 8.78
N GLU A 156 6.22 -9.21 7.67
CA GLU A 156 6.34 -10.62 7.34
C GLU A 156 7.81 -10.94 7.03
N PRO A 157 8.43 -11.94 7.70
CA PRO A 157 9.83 -12.25 7.47
C PRO A 157 10.06 -12.61 6.00
N PHE A 158 11.05 -11.96 5.39
CA PHE A 158 11.54 -12.34 4.07
C PHE A 158 12.00 -13.80 4.10
N GLY A 159 11.51 -14.59 3.15
CA GLY A 159 12.05 -15.91 2.85
C GLY A 159 12.21 -16.74 4.11
N ASP A 160 11.13 -17.35 4.56
CA ASP A 160 11.21 -18.42 5.53
C ASP A 160 12.42 -19.30 5.19
N LEU A 161 13.44 -19.27 6.05
CA LEU A 161 14.31 -20.41 6.33
C LEU A 161 13.43 -21.53 6.91
N VAL A 162 12.36 -21.90 6.21
CA VAL A 162 11.60 -23.12 6.42
C VAL A 162 12.44 -24.21 5.78
N ARG A 163 13.36 -24.70 6.61
CA ARG A 163 13.77 -26.10 6.59
C ARG A 163 12.64 -26.98 7.12
#